data_AF-A0A527A4B1-F1
#
_entry.id   AF-A0A527A4B1-F1
#
_cell.length_a   1.000
_cell.length_b   1.000
_cell.length_c   1.000
_cell.angle_alpha   90.00
_cell.angle_beta   90.00
_cell.angle_gamma   90.00
#
_symmetry.space_group_name_H-M   'P 1'
#
loop_
_entity.id
_entity.type
_entity.pdbx_description
1 polymer ?
#
loop_
_entity_poly.entity_id
_entity_poly.type
_entity_poly.pdbx_seq_one_letter_code
_entity_poly.pdbx_strand_id
1 'polypeptide(L)'
;MTSRTTNLLAATAAVAGIAAATATHSAEIIPDNQTVRNVVLVHGAFADGSGWRGVYDELTARGYRVSIVQNPLTSLADDVAATKRILDRQDGPAVLVGHSWG
;
A
#
# COMPACT_ATOMS: atom_id res chain seq x y z
N MET A 1 -28.50 44.06 -52.90
CA MET A 1 -28.27 45.13 -51.90
C MET A 1 -29.42 45.03 -50.92
N THR A 2 -29.29 44.64 -49.66
CA THR A 2 -28.21 44.75 -48.68
C THR A 2 -28.39 43.62 -47.64
N SER A 3 -27.27 43.10 -47.15
CA SER A 3 -27.19 42.12 -46.05
C SER A 3 -27.82 42.66 -44.76
N ARG A 4 -28.54 41.81 -44.01
CA ARG A 4 -28.81 42.02 -42.58
C ARG A 4 -28.41 40.76 -41.80
N THR A 5 -27.16 40.78 -41.39
CA THR A 5 -26.60 40.02 -40.27
C THR A 5 -27.41 40.24 -39.00
N THR A 6 -27.81 39.16 -38.33
CA THR A 6 -28.12 39.17 -36.90
C THR A 6 -27.35 38.03 -36.25
N ASN A 7 -26.34 38.38 -35.45
CA ASN A 7 -25.52 37.49 -34.66
C ASN A 7 -25.96 37.57 -33.19
N LEU A 8 -25.62 36.51 -32.42
CA LEU A 8 -25.51 36.43 -30.94
C LEU A 8 -26.83 36.11 -30.19
N LEU A 9 -26.91 35.17 -29.23
CA LEU A 9 -25.89 34.49 -28.42
C LEU A 9 -26.28 33.01 -28.23
N ALA A 10 -25.38 32.08 -28.56
CA ALA A 10 -25.39 30.76 -27.94
C ALA A 10 -24.56 30.87 -26.65
N ALA A 11 -25.21 30.81 -25.49
CA ALA A 11 -24.53 30.73 -24.21
C ALA A 11 -23.91 29.34 -24.06
N THR A 12 -22.65 29.18 -24.45
CA THR A 12 -21.86 28.01 -24.04
C THR A 12 -21.44 28.21 -22.59
N ALA A 13 -22.20 27.61 -21.67
CA ALA A 13 -21.75 27.43 -20.31
C ALA A 13 -20.52 26.51 -20.33
N ALA A 14 -19.33 27.08 -20.16
CA ALA A 14 -18.12 26.32 -19.90
C ALA A 14 -18.25 25.68 -18.51
N VAL A 15 -18.65 24.41 -18.45
CA VAL A 15 -18.49 23.62 -17.23
C VAL A 15 -16.99 23.34 -17.10
N ALA A 16 -16.29 24.21 -16.38
CA ALA A 16 -14.92 23.98 -15.97
C ALA A 16 -14.90 22.76 -15.06
N GLY A 17 -14.57 21.60 -15.63
CA GLY A 17 -14.40 20.36 -14.89
C GLY A 17 -13.28 20.53 -13.87
N ILE A 18 -13.63 20.39 -12.59
CA ILE A 18 -12.66 20.07 -11.54
C ILE A 18 -12.26 18.61 -11.81
N ALA A 19 -11.32 18.41 -12.74
CA ALA A 19 -10.55 17.19 -12.81
C ALA A 19 -9.58 17.24 -11.62
N ALA A 20 -10.04 16.79 -10.45
CA ALA A 20 -9.15 16.45 -9.37
C ALA A 20 -8.21 15.36 -9.92
N ALA A 21 -6.99 15.74 -10.24
CA ALA A 21 -5.96 14.81 -10.68
C ALA A 21 -5.72 13.82 -9.54
N THR A 22 -6.31 12.63 -9.63
CA THR A 22 -5.88 11.50 -8.83
C THR A 22 -4.47 11.19 -9.30
N ALA A 23 -3.47 11.70 -8.58
CA ALA A 23 -2.09 11.30 -8.76
C ALA A 23 -2.03 9.80 -8.44
N THR A 24 -2.04 8.98 -9.48
CA THR A 24 -1.74 7.56 -9.37
C THR A 24 -0.28 7.48 -8.94
N HIS A 25 -0.02 7.26 -7.65
CA HIS A 25 1.30 6.85 -7.21
C HIS A 25 1.56 5.46 -7.79
N SER A 26 2.34 5.39 -8.87
CA SER A 26 2.88 4.13 -9.36
C SER A 26 3.76 3.52 -8.27
N ALA A 27 3.57 2.23 -8.03
CA ALA A 27 4.43 1.41 -7.18
C ALA A 27 5.88 1.48 -7.71
N GLU A 28 6.76 2.25 -7.06
CA GLU A 28 8.17 2.31 -7.44
C GLU A 28 8.89 1.04 -6.98
N ILE A 29 9.59 0.38 -7.91
CA ILE A 29 10.50 -0.74 -7.62
C ILE A 29 11.61 -0.22 -6.69
N ILE A 30 11.93 -0.98 -5.66
CA ILE A 30 12.99 -0.56 -4.72
C ILE A 30 14.34 -0.46 -5.42
N PRO A 31 15.17 0.57 -5.09
CA PRO A 31 16.46 0.73 -5.74
C PRO A 31 17.45 -0.38 -5.34
N ASP A 32 18.45 -0.62 -6.18
CA ASP A 32 19.44 -1.67 -5.94
C ASP A 32 20.28 -1.44 -4.67
N ASN A 33 20.49 -0.17 -4.30
CA ASN A 33 21.19 0.22 -3.09
C ASN A 33 20.30 0.20 -1.83
N GLN A 34 19.06 -0.29 -1.91
CA GLN A 34 18.18 -0.45 -0.77
C GLN A 34 18.78 -1.48 0.22
N THR A 35 19.14 -1.01 1.41
CA THR A 35 19.81 -1.81 2.44
C THR A 35 18.86 -2.74 3.19
N VAL A 36 17.63 -2.31 3.43
CA VAL A 36 16.58 -3.10 4.09
C VAL A 36 15.62 -3.63 3.04
N ARG A 37 15.67 -4.95 2.81
CA ARG A 37 14.83 -5.63 1.80
C ARG A 37 13.78 -6.55 2.39
N ASN A 38 13.88 -6.88 3.68
CA ASN A 38 12.94 -7.77 4.35
C ASN A 38 11.84 -6.96 5.05
N VAL A 39 10.59 -7.40 4.91
CA VAL A 39 9.43 -6.85 5.60
C VAL A 39 8.71 -7.99 6.30
N VAL A 40 8.47 -7.84 7.61
CA VAL A 40 7.75 -8.81 8.43
C VAL A 40 6.44 -8.18 8.88
N LEU A 41 5.32 -8.74 8.45
CA LEU A 41 3.96 -8.25 8.72
C LEU A 41 3.32 -9.08 9.84
N VAL A 42 2.82 -8.42 10.90
CA VAL A 42 2.17 -9.06 12.05
C VAL A 42 0.70 -8.61 12.10
N HIS A 43 -0.22 -9.57 12.22
CA HIS A 43 -1.66 -9.25 12.25
C HIS A 43 -2.12 -8.85 13.65
N GLY A 44 -3.27 -8.18 13.71
CA GLY A 44 -3.89 -7.77 14.98
C GLY A 44 -4.69 -8.91 15.66
N ALA A 45 -5.32 -8.56 16.77
CA ALA A 45 -6.20 -9.48 17.50
C ALA A 45 -7.41 -9.90 16.65
N PHE A 46 -7.86 -11.15 16.84
CA PHE A 46 -9.01 -11.76 16.14
C PHE A 46 -8.90 -11.81 14.60
N ALA A 47 -7.71 -11.59 14.06
CA ALA A 47 -7.41 -11.67 12.64
C ALA A 47 -6.43 -12.82 12.35
N ASP A 48 -6.11 -12.99 11.08
CA ASP A 48 -5.00 -13.80 10.61
C ASP A 48 -4.22 -13.03 9.52
N GLY A 49 -3.12 -13.61 9.05
CA GLY A 49 -2.25 -13.04 8.04
C GLY A 49 -2.87 -12.81 6.66
N SER A 50 -4.05 -13.35 6.37
CA SER A 50 -4.72 -13.13 5.07
C SER A 50 -5.10 -11.66 4.87
N GLY A 51 -5.34 -10.90 5.95
CA GLY A 51 -5.59 -9.46 5.90
C GLY A 51 -4.45 -8.65 5.26
N TRP A 52 -3.24 -9.21 5.23
CA TRP A 52 -2.07 -8.58 4.61
C TRP A 52 -1.92 -8.87 3.11
N ARG A 53 -2.81 -9.66 2.47
CA ARG A 53 -2.64 -10.10 1.06
C ARG A 53 -2.35 -8.94 0.10
N GLY A 54 -3.12 -7.86 0.16
CA GLY A 54 -2.92 -6.71 -0.74
C GLY A 54 -1.56 -6.03 -0.53
N VAL A 55 -1.12 -5.89 0.72
CA VAL A 55 0.19 -5.30 1.05
C VAL A 55 1.33 -6.22 0.65
N TYR A 56 1.16 -7.53 0.84
CA TYR A 56 2.11 -8.54 0.38
C TYR A 56 2.30 -8.46 -1.14
N ASP A 57 1.21 -8.46 -1.90
CA ASP A 57 1.27 -8.43 -3.37
C ASP A 57 1.96 -7.15 -3.86
N GLU A 58 1.62 -6.00 -3.28
CA GLU A 58 2.23 -4.70 -3.61
C GLU A 58 3.73 -4.65 -3.29
N LEU A 59 4.14 -5.05 -2.07
CA LEU A 59 5.53 -4.97 -1.65
C LEU A 59 6.41 -5.99 -2.39
N THR A 60 5.90 -7.19 -2.66
CA THR A 60 6.64 -8.19 -3.45
C THR A 60 6.78 -7.75 -4.90
N ALA A 61 5.75 -7.15 -5.51
CA ALA A 61 5.84 -6.56 -6.85
C ALA A 61 6.93 -5.47 -6.94
N ARG A 62 7.17 -4.74 -5.84
CA ARG A 62 8.22 -3.73 -5.72
C ARG A 62 9.61 -4.30 -5.42
N GLY A 63 9.74 -5.61 -5.20
CA GLY A 63 11.03 -6.29 -4.99
C GLY A 63 11.42 -6.52 -3.52
N TYR A 64 10.54 -6.26 -2.55
CA TYR A 64 10.77 -6.63 -1.15
C TYR A 64 10.60 -8.14 -0.93
N ARG A 65 11.29 -8.68 0.06
CA ARG A 65 11.04 -10.02 0.62
C ARG A 65 10.07 -9.88 1.77
N VAL A 66 8.85 -10.39 1.62
CA VAL A 66 7.79 -10.22 2.60
C VAL A 66 7.52 -11.53 3.32
N SER A 67 7.55 -11.51 4.64
CA SER A 67 7.10 -12.60 5.51
C SER A 67 5.89 -12.15 6.31
N ILE A 68 4.95 -13.05 6.56
CA ILE A 68 3.77 -12.77 7.38
C ILE A 68 3.82 -13.68 8.61
N VAL A 69 3.68 -13.08 9.79
CA VAL A 69 3.61 -13.82 11.06
C VAL A 69 2.16 -14.25 11.28
N GLN A 70 1.96 -15.54 11.51
CA GLN A 70 0.76 -16.04 12.17
C GLN A 70 1.01 -16.14 13.66
N ASN A 71 0.62 -15.09 14.38
CA ASN A 71 0.71 -15.07 15.82
C ASN A 71 -0.50 -15.82 16.41
N PRO A 72 -0.28 -16.75 17.36
CA PRO A 72 -1.29 -17.71 17.79
C PRO A 72 -2.48 -17.09 18.56
N LEU A 73 -2.35 -15.85 19.04
CA LEU A 73 -3.35 -15.15 19.86
C LEU A 73 -3.73 -15.91 21.16
N THR A 74 -2.85 -16.79 21.62
CA THR A 74 -2.99 -17.54 22.88
C THR A 74 -2.46 -16.76 24.08
N SER A 75 -1.37 -16.01 23.87
CA SER A 75 -0.78 -15.09 24.84
C SER A 75 0.18 -14.12 24.15
N LEU A 76 0.44 -12.97 24.77
CA LEU A 76 1.44 -12.02 24.26
C LEU A 76 2.84 -12.66 24.13
N ALA A 77 3.21 -13.54 25.07
CA ALA A 77 4.49 -14.22 25.05
C ALA A 77 4.63 -15.16 23.84
N ASP A 78 3.56 -15.91 23.52
CA ASP A 78 3.53 -16.80 22.37
C ASP A 78 3.51 -16.02 21.05
N ASP A 79 2.81 -14.89 21.01
CA ASP A 79 2.78 -13.98 19.86
C ASP A 79 4.18 -13.41 19.58
N VAL A 80 4.86 -12.92 20.62
CA VAL A 80 6.25 -12.44 20.51
C VAL A 80 7.19 -13.58 20.07
N ALA A 81 7.00 -14.80 20.58
CA ALA A 81 7.81 -15.95 20.19
C ALA A 81 7.58 -16.32 18.71
N ALA A 82 6.35 -16.26 18.22
CA ALA A 82 6.04 -16.48 16.81
C ALA A 82 6.71 -15.43 15.92
N THR A 83 6.63 -14.15 16.29
CA THR A 83 7.27 -13.05 15.55
C THR A 83 8.79 -13.19 15.52
N LYS A 84 9.43 -13.50 16.67
CA LYS A 84 10.88 -13.72 16.75
C LYS A 84 11.35 -14.84 15.83
N ARG A 85 10.65 -15.99 15.80
CA ARG A 85 10.99 -17.09 14.89
C ARG A 85 10.99 -16.70 13.41
N ILE A 86 10.15 -15.74 13.01
CA ILE A 86 10.13 -15.24 11.63
C ILE A 86 11.24 -14.22 11.40
N LEU A 87 11.51 -13.33 12.36
CA LEU A 87 12.63 -12.38 12.30
C LEU A 87 13.99 -13.09 12.20
N ASP A 88 14.19 -14.17 12.97
CA ASP A 88 15.44 -14.95 12.99
C ASP A 88 15.72 -15.67 11.65
N ARG A 89 14.73 -15.78 10.77
CA ARG A 89 14.87 -16.38 9.43
C ARG A 89 15.15 -15.37 8.33
N GLN A 90 15.13 -14.07 8.64
CA GLN A 90 15.39 -13.04 7.63
C GLN A 90 16.88 -12.98 7.31
N ASP A 91 17.20 -12.84 6.02
CA ASP A 91 18.57 -12.63 5.56
C ASP A 91 18.87 -11.13 5.52
N GLY A 92 19.43 -10.61 6.60
CA GLY A 92 19.74 -9.19 6.78
C GLY A 92 18.66 -8.39 7.53
N PRO A 93 18.77 -7.05 7.56
CA PRO A 93 17.87 -6.22 8.33
C PRO A 93 16.43 -6.30 7.82
N ALA A 94 15.47 -6.10 8.73
CA ALA A 94 14.04 -6.15 8.43
C ALA A 94 13.28 -4.94 8.98
N VAL A 95 12.23 -4.54 8.27
CA VAL A 95 11.16 -3.70 8.80
C VAL A 95 10.11 -4.60 9.43
N LEU A 96 9.85 -4.44 10.72
CA LEU A 96 8.75 -5.11 11.42
C LEU A 96 7.53 -4.19 11.45
N VAL A 97 6.40 -4.67 10.93
CA VAL A 97 5.13 -3.92 10.82
C VAL A 97 4.06 -4.64 11.62
N GLY A 98 3.52 -3.95 12.62
CA GLY A 98 2.41 -4.42 13.44
C GLY A 98 1.15 -3.59 13.22
N HIS A 99 -0.01 -4.24 13.24
CA HIS A 99 -1.31 -3.55 13.27
C HIS A 99 -2.05 -3.88 14.56
N SER A 100 -2.44 -2.83 15.30
CA SER A 100 -3.18 -2.95 16.55
C SER A 100 -2.44 -3.76 17.63
N TRP A 101 -2.74 -5.06 17.77
CA TRP A 101 -2.08 -5.98 18.72
C TRP A 101 -0.73 -6.50 18.21
N GLY A 102 -0.54 -6.50 16.89
CA GLY A 102 0.68 -7.00 16.23
C GLY A 102 1.88 -6.09 16.36
#